data_AF-A0A2C6BR89-F1
#
_entry.id   AF-A0A2C6BR89-F1
#
_cell.length_a   1.000
_cell.length_b   1.000
_cell.length_c   1.000
_cell.angle_alpha   90.00
_cell.angle_beta   90.00
_cell.angle_gamma   90.00
#
_symmetry.space_group_name_H-M   'P 1'
#
loop_
_entity.id
_entity.type
_entity.pdbx_description
1 polymer ?
#
loop_
_entity_poly.entity_id
_entity_poly.type
_entity_poly.pdbx_seq_one_letter_code
_entity_poly.pdbx_strand_id
1 'polypeptide(L)'
;MKKNEWNICGYIGIETYENPNTAMRTIRCGNELLEKIKDFYKEVLKKEFEPKKNIRGFKQQELTFSFKCGIGYDIIDEDLLDSTGTGLRRKVFEAYLNYRKNKNEFNLNLLNAEIEYHNNSKFSSGNFSEKIKIEKFKG
;
A
#
# COMPACT_ATOMS: atom_id res chain seq x y z
N MET A 1 -23.64 15.17 -5.29
CA MET A 1 -23.11 13.79 -5.15
C MET A 1 -22.22 13.74 -3.92
N LYS A 2 -22.56 12.91 -2.92
CA LYS A 2 -21.61 12.60 -1.84
C LYS A 2 -20.42 11.90 -2.50
N LYS A 3 -19.22 12.42 -2.35
CA LYS A 3 -18.01 11.70 -2.74
C LYS A 3 -17.93 10.47 -1.85
N ASN A 4 -17.77 9.28 -2.43
CA ASN A 4 -17.49 8.09 -1.65
C ASN A 4 -16.08 8.26 -1.06
N GLU A 5 -16.00 8.44 0.26
CA GLU A 5 -14.75 8.47 0.98
C GLU A 5 -14.27 7.03 1.25
N TRP A 6 -12.98 6.82 1.10
CA TRP A 6 -12.30 5.54 1.29
C TRP A 6 -11.28 5.68 2.41
N ASN A 7 -11.24 4.71 3.32
CA ASN A 7 -10.17 4.62 4.30
C ASN A 7 -8.98 3.85 3.69
N ILE A 8 -7.90 4.57 3.37
CA ILE A 8 -6.67 4.04 2.80
C ILE A 8 -5.60 4.01 3.91
N CYS A 9 -5.59 2.95 4.71
CA CYS A 9 -4.65 2.79 5.84
C CYS A 9 -4.62 3.98 6.82
N GLY A 10 -5.79 4.55 7.13
CA GLY A 10 -5.92 5.72 8.01
C GLY A 10 -5.89 7.06 7.27
N TYR A 11 -5.70 7.07 5.95
CA TYR A 11 -5.76 8.27 5.11
C TYR A 11 -7.08 8.33 4.34
N ILE A 12 -7.59 9.54 4.12
CA ILE A 12 -8.81 9.75 3.35
C ILE A 12 -8.49 9.70 1.85
N GLY A 13 -9.07 8.72 1.17
CA GLY A 13 -9.18 8.66 -0.28
C GLY A 13 -10.55 9.15 -0.74
N ILE A 14 -10.59 9.86 -1.86
CA ILE A 14 -11.83 10.38 -2.44
C ILE A 14 -12.02 9.74 -3.81
N GLU A 15 -13.13 9.03 -4.01
CA GLU A 15 -13.52 8.57 -5.34
C GLU A 15 -13.90 9.79 -6.20
N THR A 16 -13.22 9.94 -7.34
CA THR A 16 -13.40 11.07 -8.26
C THR A 16 -14.04 10.69 -9.59
N TYR A 17 -14.04 9.40 -9.91
CA TYR A 17 -14.60 8.85 -11.13
C TYR A 17 -14.76 7.34 -10.99
N GLU A 18 -15.87 6.80 -11.51
CA GLU A 18 -16.07 5.38 -11.75
C GLU A 18 -16.39 5.18 -13.23
N ASN A 19 -15.68 4.26 -13.90
CA ASN A 19 -15.97 3.92 -15.29
C ASN A 19 -17.27 3.08 -15.33
N PRO A 20 -18.34 3.54 -16.01
CA PRO A 20 -19.64 2.86 -15.99
C PRO A 20 -19.61 1.49 -16.69
N ASN A 21 -18.63 1.24 -17.57
CA ASN A 21 -18.54 -0.01 -18.32
C ASN A 21 -17.63 -1.05 -17.66
N THR A 22 -16.67 -0.61 -16.84
CA THR A 22 -15.66 -1.51 -16.23
C THR A 22 -15.66 -1.50 -14.71
N ALA A 23 -16.46 -0.63 -14.08
CA ALA A 23 -16.47 -0.35 -12.64
C ALA A 23 -15.10 0.06 -12.07
N MET A 24 -14.13 0.42 -12.92
CA MET A 24 -12.82 0.89 -12.49
C MET A 24 -12.93 2.29 -11.90
N ARG A 25 -12.42 2.46 -10.68
CA ARG A 25 -12.50 3.71 -9.93
C ARG A 25 -11.19 4.49 -10.00
N THR A 26 -11.29 5.80 -9.87
CA THR A 26 -10.13 6.69 -9.66
C THR A 26 -10.22 7.30 -8.28
N ILE A 27 -9.30 6.91 -7.40
CA ILE A 27 -9.21 7.41 -6.03
C ILE A 27 -8.14 8.49 -5.97
N ARG A 28 -8.46 9.62 -5.34
CA ARG A 28 -7.54 10.73 -5.07
C ARG A 28 -7.20 10.77 -3.59
N CYS A 29 -5.91 10.84 -3.27
CA CYS A 29 -5.37 10.92 -1.92
C CYS A 29 -4.41 12.11 -1.77
N GLY A 30 -4.16 12.54 -0.53
CA GLY A 30 -3.13 13.54 -0.25
C GLY A 30 -1.72 13.01 -0.49
N ASN A 31 -0.78 13.89 -0.87
CA ASN A 31 0.62 13.51 -1.11
C ASN A 31 1.33 12.99 0.16
N GLU A 32 0.80 13.26 1.36
CA GLU A 32 1.33 12.68 2.59
C GLU A 32 1.35 11.14 2.55
N LEU A 33 0.27 10.52 2.07
CA LEU A 33 0.22 9.06 1.90
C LEU A 33 1.28 8.58 0.90
N LEU A 34 1.50 9.32 -0.20
CA LEU A 34 2.52 8.99 -1.18
C LEU A 34 3.93 9.01 -0.58
N GLU A 35 4.22 9.98 0.28
CA GLU A 35 5.50 10.03 1.00
C GLU A 35 5.65 8.84 1.97
N LYS A 36 4.58 8.41 2.65
CA LYS A 36 4.65 7.19 3.47
C LYS A 36 4.90 5.93 2.66
N ILE A 37 4.32 5.83 1.47
CA ILE A 37 4.57 4.70 0.55
C ILE A 37 6.03 4.73 0.09
N LYS A 38 6.57 5.89 -0.28
CA LYS A 38 8.00 6.04 -0.63
C LYS A 38 8.91 5.57 0.51
N ASP A 39 8.64 6.05 1.73
CA ASP A 39 9.40 5.67 2.92
C ASP A 39 9.31 4.16 3.15
N PHE A 40 8.11 3.56 3.01
CA PHE A 40 7.90 2.12 3.15
C PHE A 40 8.72 1.30 2.14
N TYR A 41 8.73 1.68 0.87
CA TYR A 41 9.53 0.98 -0.15
C TYR A 41 11.03 1.04 0.16
N LYS A 42 11.51 2.20 0.59
CA LYS A 42 12.93 2.41 0.93
C LYS A 42 13.33 1.72 2.22
N GLU A 43 12.55 1.88 3.28
CA GLU A 43 12.90 1.48 4.63
C GLU A 43 12.59 0.00 4.89
N VAL A 44 11.47 -0.51 4.37
CA VAL A 44 10.98 -1.87 4.63
C VAL A 44 11.23 -2.79 3.45
N LEU A 45 10.75 -2.43 2.25
CA LEU A 45 10.89 -3.32 1.08
C LEU A 45 12.31 -3.37 0.51
N LYS A 46 13.16 -2.38 0.84
CA LYS A 46 14.52 -2.21 0.31
C LYS A 46 14.54 -2.19 -1.22
N LYS A 47 13.56 -1.50 -1.82
CA LYS A 47 13.39 -1.40 -3.28
C LYS A 47 13.29 0.03 -3.74
N GLU A 48 13.70 0.24 -4.99
CA GLU A 48 13.41 1.48 -5.70
C GLU A 48 11.88 1.61 -5.89
N PHE A 49 11.38 2.83 -5.71
CA PHE A 49 9.97 3.14 -5.88
C PHE A 49 9.81 4.19 -6.98
N GLU A 50 9.14 3.78 -8.05
CA GLU A 50 8.79 4.61 -9.18
C GLU A 50 7.26 4.67 -9.27
N PRO A 51 6.61 5.75 -8.78
CA PRO A 51 5.15 5.81 -8.67
C PRO A 51 4.39 5.47 -9.97
N LYS A 52 4.94 5.88 -11.12
CA LYS A 52 4.36 5.60 -12.44
C LYS A 52 4.37 4.11 -12.82
N LYS A 53 5.28 3.33 -12.25
CA LYS A 53 5.39 1.88 -12.47
C LYS A 53 4.65 1.09 -11.40
N ASN A 54 4.78 1.51 -10.13
CA ASN A 54 4.28 0.74 -8.98
C ASN A 54 2.82 1.06 -8.62
N ILE A 55 2.29 2.23 -9.01
CA ILE A 55 0.90 2.59 -8.72
C ILE A 55 0.10 2.64 -10.02
N ARG A 56 -0.96 1.84 -10.07
CA ARG A 56 -1.78 1.73 -11.28
C ARG A 56 -2.44 3.06 -11.62
N GLY A 57 -2.21 3.54 -12.84
CA GLY A 57 -2.83 4.78 -13.33
C GLY A 57 -2.40 6.04 -12.57
N PHE A 58 -1.23 6.01 -11.94
CA PHE A 58 -0.69 7.12 -11.16
C PHE A 58 -0.71 8.46 -11.91
N LYS A 59 -1.27 9.47 -11.24
CA LYS A 59 -1.14 10.88 -11.63
C LYS A 59 -0.89 11.70 -10.37
N GLN A 60 0.02 12.67 -10.44
CA GLN A 60 0.33 13.57 -9.33
C GLN A 60 0.00 15.01 -9.69
N GLN A 61 -0.51 15.73 -8.70
CA GLN A 61 -0.70 17.17 -8.66
C GLN A 61 0.05 17.73 -7.45
N GLU A 62 0.06 19.04 -7.28
CA GLU A 62 0.84 19.74 -6.24
C GLU A 62 0.63 19.15 -4.83
N LEU A 63 -0.62 18.93 -4.42
CA LEU A 63 -0.95 18.46 -3.06
C LEU A 63 -1.55 17.05 -3.00
N THR A 64 -1.89 16.46 -4.15
CA THR A 64 -2.60 15.18 -4.22
C THR A 64 -2.05 14.30 -5.31
N PHE A 65 -2.23 12.99 -5.16
CA PHE A 65 -2.06 12.04 -6.24
C PHE A 65 -3.35 11.24 -6.42
N SER A 66 -3.49 10.60 -7.57
CA SER A 66 -4.59 9.67 -7.85
C SER A 66 -4.07 8.38 -8.43
N PHE A 67 -4.78 7.30 -8.16
CA PHE A 67 -4.55 5.99 -8.73
C PHE A 67 -5.88 5.40 -9.21
N LYS A 68 -5.79 4.39 -10.07
CA LYS A 68 -6.94 3.63 -10.54
C LYS A 68 -6.99 2.30 -9.82
N CYS A 69 -8.16 1.89 -9.37
CA CYS A 69 -8.36 0.58 -8.75
C CYS A 69 -9.56 -0.14 -9.37
N GLY A 70 -9.47 -1.47 -9.40
CA GLY A 70 -10.55 -2.32 -9.88
C GLY A 70 -11.64 -2.58 -8.85
N ILE A 71 -12.57 -3.45 -9.25
CA ILE A 71 -13.45 -4.22 -8.37
C ILE A 71 -12.78 -5.58 -8.15
N GLY A 72 -11.73 -5.60 -7.34
CA GLY A 72 -10.88 -6.77 -7.11
C GLY A 72 -10.70 -7.06 -5.62
N TYR A 73 -9.70 -7.88 -5.31
CA TYR A 73 -9.24 -8.11 -3.94
C TYR A 73 -8.62 -6.83 -3.35
N ASP A 74 -7.82 -6.93 -2.30
CA ASP A 74 -7.36 -5.80 -1.49
C ASP A 74 -6.67 -4.70 -2.35
N ILE A 75 -7.44 -3.66 -2.72
CA ILE A 75 -7.00 -2.65 -3.72
C ILE A 75 -5.78 -1.84 -3.24
N ILE A 76 -5.59 -1.75 -1.93
CA ILE A 76 -4.44 -1.09 -1.35
C ILE A 76 -3.20 -1.95 -1.59
N ASP A 77 -3.33 -3.26 -1.37
CA ASP A 77 -2.27 -4.23 -1.61
C ASP A 77 -1.91 -4.30 -3.10
N GLU A 78 -2.91 -4.47 -3.96
CA GLU A 78 -2.72 -4.68 -5.41
C GLU A 78 -2.40 -3.38 -6.17
N ASP A 79 -3.33 -2.42 -6.18
CA ASP A 79 -3.25 -1.28 -7.08
C ASP A 79 -2.36 -0.13 -6.53
N LEU A 80 -2.13 -0.09 -5.21
CA LEU A 80 -1.38 0.98 -4.54
C LEU A 80 0.00 0.55 -4.03
N LEU A 81 0.18 -0.71 -3.64
CA LEU A 81 1.43 -1.25 -3.10
C LEU A 81 2.09 -2.30 -4.02
N ASP A 82 1.63 -2.42 -5.28
CA ASP A 82 2.22 -3.28 -6.32
C ASP A 82 2.33 -4.76 -5.90
N SER A 83 1.33 -5.25 -5.17
CA SER A 83 1.26 -6.63 -4.65
C SER A 83 0.22 -7.46 -5.38
N THR A 84 -0.04 -8.69 -4.93
CA THR A 84 -0.98 -9.62 -5.60
C THR A 84 -2.42 -9.55 -5.08
N GLY A 85 -2.74 -8.58 -4.22
CA GLY A 85 -4.09 -8.41 -3.67
C GLY A 85 -4.43 -9.36 -2.53
N THR A 86 -3.43 -10.02 -1.93
CA THR A 86 -3.62 -10.94 -0.79
C THR A 86 -3.87 -10.19 0.52
N GLY A 87 -3.54 -8.89 0.56
CA GLY A 87 -3.63 -8.03 1.74
C GLY A 87 -2.41 -8.15 2.66
N LEU A 88 -1.43 -8.98 2.33
CA LEU A 88 -0.25 -9.20 3.19
C LEU A 88 0.65 -7.97 3.23
N ARG A 89 0.92 -7.34 2.07
CA ARG A 89 1.76 -6.12 2.03
C ARG A 89 1.02 -4.94 2.63
N ARG A 90 -0.31 -4.85 2.47
CA ARG A 90 -1.12 -3.87 3.21
C ARG A 90 -0.91 -3.99 4.73
N LYS A 91 -0.98 -5.19 5.30
CA LYS A 91 -0.79 -5.38 6.76
C LYS A 91 0.60 -4.94 7.23
N VAL A 92 1.64 -5.30 6.48
CA VAL A 92 3.01 -4.83 6.77
C VAL A 92 3.08 -3.31 6.71
N PHE A 93 2.44 -2.69 5.71
CA PHE A 93 2.38 -1.23 5.58
C PHE A 93 1.61 -0.56 6.74
N GLU A 94 0.46 -1.11 7.14
CA GLU A 94 -0.32 -0.63 8.31
C GLU A 94 0.51 -0.71 9.60
N ALA A 95 1.22 -1.83 9.82
CA ALA A 95 2.12 -1.98 10.96
C ALA A 95 3.29 -0.99 10.92
N TYR A 96 3.85 -0.74 9.73
CA TYR A 96 4.89 0.26 9.53
C TYR A 96 4.40 1.67 9.86
N LEU A 97 3.20 2.06 9.39
CA LEU A 97 2.58 3.35 9.73
C LEU A 97 2.38 3.50 11.24
N ASN A 98 1.91 2.44 11.92
CA ASN A 98 1.74 2.44 13.38
C ASN A 98 3.08 2.63 14.11
N TYR A 99 4.13 1.94 13.69
CA TYR A 99 5.48 2.14 14.22
C TYR A 99 5.99 3.57 13.98
N ARG A 100 5.82 4.12 12.78
CA ARG A 100 6.24 5.50 12.48
C ARG A 100 5.47 6.53 13.29
N LYS A 101 4.20 6.27 13.63
CA LYS A 101 3.37 7.12 14.49
C LYS A 101 3.81 7.07 15.94
N ASN A 102 4.18 5.89 16.45
CA ASN A 102 4.64 5.71 17.83
C ASN A 102 5.80 4.70 17.86
N LYS A 103 7.03 5.22 17.90
CA LYS A 103 8.27 4.44 17.85
C LYS A 103 8.58 3.84 19.21
N ASN A 104 7.98 2.68 19.49
CA ASN A 104 8.25 1.88 20.67
C ASN A 104 8.52 0.42 20.29
N GLU A 105 9.09 -0.34 21.24
CA GLU A 105 9.46 -1.74 21.05
C GLU A 105 8.26 -2.63 20.69
N PHE A 106 7.10 -2.39 21.30
CA PHE A 106 5.88 -3.13 21.02
C PHE A 106 5.47 -2.99 19.53
N ASN A 107 5.43 -1.77 19.00
CA ASN A 107 5.08 -1.53 17.59
C ASN A 107 6.16 -2.03 16.63
N LEU A 108 7.45 -2.01 17.03
CA LEU A 108 8.53 -2.61 16.24
C LEU A 108 8.36 -4.13 16.15
N ASN A 109 8.01 -4.78 17.27
CA ASN A 109 7.76 -6.22 17.33
C ASN A 109 6.54 -6.61 16.49
N LEU A 110 5.47 -5.81 16.51
CA LEU A 110 4.30 -6.01 15.64
C LEU A 110 4.67 -5.91 14.15
N LEU A 111 5.42 -4.88 13.76
CA LEU A 111 5.91 -4.75 12.38
C LEU A 111 6.73 -5.98 11.97
N ASN A 112 7.66 -6.42 12.82
CA ASN A 112 8.49 -7.58 12.53
C ASN A 112 7.68 -8.89 12.47
N ALA A 113 6.62 -9.03 13.26
CA ALA A 113 5.71 -10.17 13.19
C ALA A 113 4.92 -10.20 11.87
N GLU A 114 4.42 -9.06 11.40
CA GLU A 114 3.74 -8.98 10.09
C GLU A 114 4.71 -9.26 8.93
N ILE A 115 5.95 -8.79 9.01
CA ILE A 115 7.01 -9.13 8.05
C ILE A 115 7.26 -10.64 8.01
N GLU A 116 7.36 -11.27 9.18
CA GLU A 116 7.55 -12.72 9.30
C GLU A 116 6.36 -13.49 8.73
N TYR A 117 5.13 -13.08 9.05
CA TYR A 117 3.92 -13.67 8.51
C TYR A 117 3.84 -13.54 6.98
N HIS A 118 4.12 -12.34 6.45
CA HIS A 118 4.24 -12.11 5.00
C HIS A 118 5.25 -13.08 4.39
N ASN A 119 6.44 -13.20 4.96
CA ASN A 119 7.50 -14.06 4.43
C ASN A 119 7.20 -15.57 4.51
N ASN A 120 6.42 -16.01 5.49
CA ASN A 120 6.06 -17.43 5.68
C ASN A 120 4.78 -17.84 4.94
N SER A 121 4.08 -16.88 4.34
CA SER A 121 2.87 -17.15 3.56
C SER A 121 3.17 -17.99 2.32
N LYS A 122 2.27 -18.91 1.96
CA LYS A 122 2.36 -19.63 0.67
C LYS A 122 2.32 -18.70 -0.55
N PHE A 123 1.88 -17.47 -0.38
CA PHE A 123 1.83 -16.45 -1.43
C PHE A 123 3.18 -15.73 -1.63
N SER A 124 4.07 -15.76 -0.64
CA SER A 124 5.45 -15.23 -0.78
C SER A 124 6.43 -16.26 -1.35
N SER A 125 6.05 -17.54 -1.40
CA SER A 125 6.85 -18.65 -1.92
C SER A 125 6.12 -19.38 -3.07
N GLY A 126 6.12 -18.83 -4.28
CA GLY A 126 5.53 -19.50 -5.46
C GLY A 126 5.49 -18.59 -6.69
N ASN A 127 5.00 -19.11 -7.82
CA ASN A 127 4.89 -18.42 -9.13
C ASN A 127 3.98 -17.17 -9.15
N PHE A 128 3.56 -16.68 -7.99
CA PHE A 128 2.89 -15.40 -7.83
C PHE A 128 3.94 -14.34 -7.50
N SER A 129 3.85 -13.17 -8.12
CA SER A 129 4.90 -12.13 -8.23
C SER A 129 5.41 -11.51 -6.91
N GLU A 130 4.99 -11.98 -5.74
CA GLU A 130 5.45 -11.51 -4.42
C GLU A 130 6.78 -12.12 -3.97
N LYS A 131 7.72 -12.41 -4.88
CA LYS A 131 9.08 -12.89 -4.52
C LYS A 131 9.90 -11.79 -3.83
N ILE A 132 9.43 -11.30 -2.69
CA ILE A 132 10.09 -10.33 -1.83
C ILE A 132 10.09 -10.94 -0.45
N LYS A 133 11.26 -11.46 -0.04
CA LYS A 133 11.51 -11.65 1.39
C LYS A 133 11.85 -10.29 1.96
N ILE A 134 11.04 -9.82 2.90
CA ILE A 134 11.26 -8.56 3.60
C ILE A 134 12.16 -8.85 4.80
N GLU A 135 13.26 -8.10 4.96
CA GLU A 135 14.13 -8.24 6.13
C GLU A 135 13.45 -7.70 7.40
N LYS A 136 13.81 -8.25 8.57
CA LYS A 136 13.37 -7.66 9.85
C LYS A 136 13.78 -6.20 9.93
N PHE A 137 12.83 -5.36 10.30
CA PHE A 137 13.00 -3.93 10.47
C PHE A 137 13.76 -3.65 11.78
N LYS A 138 14.78 -2.78 11.71
CA LYS A 138 15.70 -2.52 12.84
C LYS A 138 15.40 -1.24 13.64
N GLY A 139 14.49 -0.39 13.16
CA GLY A 139 14.11 0.86 13.85
C GLY A 139 15.01 2.05 13.52
#